data_AF-A0A3B3UD55-F1
#
_entry.id   AF-A0A3B3UD55-F1
#
_cell.length_a   1.000
_cell.length_b   1.000
_cell.length_c   1.000
_cell.angle_alpha   90.00
_cell.angle_beta   90.00
_cell.angle_gamma   90.00
#
_symmetry.space_group_name_H-M   'P 1'
#
loop_
_entity.id
_entity.type
_entity.pdbx_description
1 polymer ?
#
loop_
_entity_poly.entity_id
_entity_poly.type
_entity_poly.pdbx_seq_one_letter_code
_entity_poly.pdbx_strand_id
1 'polypeptide(L)'
;MLTITDFINILHCYYKSPMVQMYGLESHKIETWRDVYLKSPTQFLISISPQASLFDAIYSLLRYKIHRLPVIDPESGNVLHILTHKRILKFLHIFVIQIIPQYNTLWYVKYSS
;
A
#
# COMPACT_ATOMS: atom_id res chain seq x y z
N MET A 1 -0.28 6.72 6.35
CA MET A 1 0.84 5.81 6.65
C MET A 1 2.13 6.50 6.24
N LEU A 2 3.22 6.43 7.02
CA LEU A 2 4.51 6.99 6.59
C LEU A 2 5.17 6.04 5.56
N THR A 3 5.55 6.58 4.42
CA THR A 3 6.05 5.86 3.25
C THR A 3 7.19 6.62 2.57
N ILE A 4 7.80 5.99 1.57
CA ILE A 4 8.85 6.63 0.76
C ILE A 4 8.30 7.87 0.04
N THR A 5 7.02 7.88 -0.35
CA THR A 5 6.38 9.06 -0.97
C THR A 5 6.40 10.25 -0.02
N ASP A 6 6.16 10.02 1.27
CA ASP A 6 6.28 11.08 2.27
C ASP A 6 7.72 11.58 2.31
N PHE A 7 8.72 10.70 2.37
CA PHE A 7 10.13 11.11 2.35
C PHE A 7 10.52 11.92 1.10
N ILE A 8 10.01 11.57 -0.08
CA ILE A 8 10.23 12.33 -1.32
C ILE A 8 9.63 13.75 -1.19
N ASN A 9 8.39 13.84 -0.71
CA ASN A 9 7.71 15.12 -0.50
C ASN A 9 8.45 16.00 0.50
N ILE A 10 8.90 15.39 1.59
CA ILE A 10 9.73 15.97 2.63
C ILE A 10 11.00 16.59 2.02
N LEU A 11 11.76 15.81 1.26
CA LEU A 11 12.98 16.32 0.62
C LEU A 11 12.66 17.46 -0.35
N HIS A 12 11.59 17.35 -1.14
CA HIS A 12 11.20 18.39 -2.08
C HIS A 12 10.83 19.71 -1.38
N CYS A 13 10.26 19.67 -0.17
CA CYS A 13 9.95 20.89 0.60
C CYS A 13 11.21 21.63 1.09
N TYR A 14 12.18 20.87 1.60
CA TYR A 14 13.37 21.42 2.24
C TYR A 14 14.52 21.67 1.26
N TYR A 15 14.51 21.00 0.11
CA TYR A 15 15.47 21.25 -0.95
C TYR A 15 15.28 22.63 -1.55
N LYS A 16 16.36 23.43 -1.56
CA LYS A 16 16.43 24.75 -2.20
C LYS A 16 17.46 24.78 -3.32
N SER A 17 18.68 24.34 -3.03
CA SER A 17 19.82 24.35 -3.96
C SER A 17 20.87 23.34 -3.50
N PRO A 18 21.68 22.76 -4.40
CA PRO A 18 22.76 21.83 -4.03
C PRO A 18 23.77 22.42 -3.03
N MET A 19 23.89 23.75 -3.00
CA MET A 19 24.87 24.47 -2.16
C MET A 19 24.32 24.84 -0.78
N VAL A 20 23.05 24.57 -0.49
CA VAL A 20 22.41 24.91 0.78
C VAL A 20 22.01 23.62 1.48
N GLN A 21 22.56 23.39 2.67
CA GLN A 21 22.17 22.27 3.51
C GLN A 21 20.70 22.39 3.93
N MET A 22 19.99 21.27 4.01
CA MET A 22 18.60 21.21 4.46
C MET A 22 18.50 21.42 5.98
N TYR A 23 18.69 22.65 6.44
CA TYR A 23 18.63 22.98 7.87
C TYR A 23 17.26 22.67 8.47
N GLY A 24 17.27 22.10 9.68
CA GLY A 24 16.07 21.76 10.43
C GLY A 24 15.36 20.49 9.96
N LEU A 25 15.79 19.83 8.87
CA LEU A 25 15.21 18.56 8.42
C LEU A 25 15.27 17.49 9.54
N GLU A 26 16.43 17.38 10.19
CA GLU A 26 16.72 16.37 11.21
C GLU A 26 16.06 16.66 12.56
N SER A 27 15.64 17.91 12.82
CA SER A 27 15.00 18.28 14.08
C SER A 27 13.49 18.05 14.10
N HIS A 28 12.87 17.74 12.96
CA HIS A 28 11.42 17.52 12.87
C HIS A 28 11.03 16.09 13.26
N LYS A 29 9.91 15.96 13.98
CA LYS A 29 9.26 14.68 14.31
C LYS A 29 8.12 14.39 13.35
N ILE A 30 7.80 13.10 13.13
CA ILE A 30 6.73 12.66 12.19
C ILE A 30 5.42 13.43 12.42
N GLU A 31 5.06 13.70 13.67
CA GLU A 31 3.92 14.55 14.05
C GLU A 31 3.97 15.93 13.40
N THR A 32 5.07 16.68 13.58
CA THR A 32 5.24 18.03 13.01
C THR A 32 5.23 18.02 11.48
N TRP A 33 5.77 16.97 10.84
CA TRP A 33 5.71 16.80 9.39
C TRP A 33 4.28 16.67 8.87
N ARG A 34 3.43 15.96 9.61
CA ARG A 34 2.01 15.82 9.26
C ARG A 34 1.29 17.15 9.35
N ASP A 35 1.54 17.94 10.38
CA ASP A 35 0.86 19.24 10.53
C ASP A 35 1.26 20.25 9.45
N VAL A 36 2.53 20.23 9.02
CA VAL A 36 3.05 21.13 7.98
C VAL A 36 2.56 20.73 6.58
N TYR A 37 2.52 19.43 6.27
CA TYR A 37 2.29 18.94 4.91
C TYR A 37 0.89 18.38 4.66
N LEU A 38 0.23 17.82 5.68
CA LEU A 38 -1.12 17.24 5.59
C LEU A 38 -2.21 18.24 5.95
N LYS A 39 -2.09 19.51 5.55
CA LYS A 39 -3.22 20.46 5.57
C LYS A 39 -4.40 20.02 4.68
N SER A 40 -4.27 18.93 3.92
CA SER A 40 -5.38 18.31 3.21
C SER A 40 -6.17 17.40 4.18
N PRO A 41 -7.43 17.75 4.51
CA PRO A 41 -8.20 17.13 5.59
C PRO A 41 -8.71 15.70 5.28
N THR A 42 -8.22 15.06 4.22
CA THR A 42 -8.89 13.88 3.63
C THR A 42 -8.10 12.58 3.66
N GLN A 43 -6.87 12.56 4.18
CA GLN A 43 -6.10 11.32 4.30
C GLN A 43 -6.40 10.59 5.61
N PHE A 44 -7.64 10.14 5.77
CA PHE A 44 -7.95 9.12 6.76
C PHE A 44 -7.14 7.86 6.45
N LEU A 45 -6.61 7.21 7.48
CA LEU A 45 -5.93 5.93 7.33
C LEU A 45 -6.95 4.91 6.82
N ILE A 46 -6.82 4.49 5.57
CA ILE A 46 -7.60 3.38 5.02
C ILE A 46 -6.97 2.08 5.52
N SER A 47 -7.73 1.28 6.25
CA SER A 47 -7.34 -0.05 6.74
C SER A 47 -8.42 -1.07 6.40
N ILE A 48 -8.09 -2.35 6.55
CA ILE A 48 -9.01 -3.46 6.33
C ILE A 48 -8.99 -4.45 7.49
N SER A 49 -10.12 -5.07 7.80
CA SER A 49 -10.21 -6.14 8.79
C SER A 49 -9.52 -7.41 8.27
N PRO A 50 -8.88 -8.22 9.14
CA PRO A 50 -8.33 -9.52 8.75
C PRO A 50 -9.38 -10.50 8.23
N GLN A 51 -10.66 -10.31 8.55
CA GLN A 51 -11.76 -11.16 8.09
C GLN A 51 -12.33 -10.75 6.73
N ALA A 52 -11.88 -9.63 6.16
CA ALA A 52 -12.32 -9.17 4.85
C ALA A 52 -11.72 -10.01 3.71
N SER A 53 -12.38 -10.01 2.56
CA SER A 53 -11.91 -10.79 1.42
C SER A 53 -10.66 -10.17 0.76
N LEU A 54 -9.88 -11.00 0.06
CA LEU A 54 -8.76 -10.52 -0.75
C LEU A 54 -9.24 -9.55 -1.86
N PHE A 55 -10.46 -9.76 -2.36
CA PHE A 55 -11.07 -8.88 -3.35
C PHE A 55 -11.29 -7.47 -2.79
N ASP A 56 -11.83 -7.36 -1.58
CA ASP A 56 -12.03 -6.06 -0.91
C ASP A 56 -10.70 -5.34 -0.65
N ALA A 57 -9.65 -6.10 -0.32
CA ALA A 57 -8.30 -5.56 -0.16
C ALA A 57 -7.76 -4.99 -1.48
N ILE A 58 -7.88 -5.73 -2.60
CA ILE A 58 -7.45 -5.28 -3.93
C ILE A 58 -8.27 -4.06 -4.37
N TYR A 59 -9.59 -4.12 -4.21
CA TYR A 59 -10.47 -3.01 -4.55
C TYR A 59 -10.13 -1.74 -3.78
N SER A 60 -9.86 -1.85 -2.48
CA SER A 60 -9.43 -0.73 -1.64
C SER A 60 -8.10 -0.13 -2.11
N LEU A 61 -7.11 -0.97 -2.42
CA LEU A 61 -5.83 -0.51 -2.94
C LEU A 61 -5.99 0.30 -4.24
N LEU A 62 -6.87 -0.15 -5.15
CA LEU A 62 -7.14 0.51 -6.43
C LEU A 62 -7.95 1.80 -6.27
N ARG A 63 -9.07 1.74 -5.54
CA ARG A 63 -10.00 2.85 -5.36
C ARG A 63 -9.33 4.06 -4.70
N TYR A 64 -8.56 3.81 -3.65
CA TYR A 64 -7.87 4.87 -2.91
C TYR A 64 -6.48 5.19 -3.46
N LYS A 65 -6.06 4.53 -4.56
CA LYS A 65 -4.74 4.72 -5.20
C LYS A 65 -3.59 4.60 -4.20
N ILE A 66 -3.68 3.64 -3.28
CA ILE A 66 -2.66 3.38 -2.26
C ILE A 66 -1.88 2.10 -2.59
N HIS A 67 -0.60 2.11 -2.24
CA HIS A 67 0.28 0.96 -2.50
C HIS A 67 0.38 -0.01 -1.32
N ARG A 68 -0.07 0.43 -0.14
CA ARG A 68 0.08 -0.27 1.14
C ARG A 68 -1.23 -0.16 1.90
N LEU A 69 -1.83 -1.30 2.23
CA LEU A 69 -3.09 -1.39 2.96
C LEU A 69 -2.83 -2.10 4.30
N PRO A 70 -2.90 -1.38 5.44
CA PRO A 70 -2.81 -1.99 6.76
C PRO A 70 -3.99 -2.93 7.03
N VAL A 71 -3.68 -4.11 7.54
CA VAL A 71 -4.64 -5.04 8.12
C VAL A 71 -4.66 -4.81 9.63
N ILE A 72 -5.80 -4.36 10.14
CA ILE A 72 -5.96 -3.99 11.56
C ILE A 72 -7.07 -4.84 12.15
N ASP A 73 -6.80 -5.44 13.30
CA ASP A 73 -7.81 -6.15 14.08
C ASP A 73 -8.80 -5.15 14.70
N PRO A 74 -10.11 -5.21 14.39
CA PRO A 74 -11.07 -4.26 14.91
C PRO A 74 -11.31 -4.37 16.42
N GLU A 75 -11.07 -5.54 17.04
CA GLU A 75 -11.31 -5.73 18.48
C GLU A 75 -10.16 -5.16 19.32
N SER A 76 -8.92 -5.51 18.99
CA SER A 76 -7.75 -5.05 19.75
C SER A 76 -7.13 -3.75 19.25
N GLY A 77 -7.42 -3.34 18.01
CA GLY A 77 -6.76 -2.21 17.34
C GLY A 77 -5.33 -2.51 16.87
N ASN A 78 -4.87 -3.76 17.00
CA ASN A 78 -3.51 -4.15 16.63
C ASN A 78 -3.31 -4.18 15.11
N VAL A 79 -2.14 -3.71 14.68
CA VAL A 79 -1.71 -3.82 13.27
C VAL A 79 -1.13 -5.23 13.05
N LEU A 80 -1.86 -6.06 12.31
CA LEU A 80 -1.47 -7.44 12.05
C LEU A 80 -0.51 -7.54 10.85
N HIS A 81 -0.80 -6.80 9.78
CA HIS A 81 -0.04 -6.90 8.53
C HIS A 81 -0.13 -5.64 7.68
N ILE A 82 0.78 -5.50 6.71
CA ILE A 82 0.70 -4.47 5.65
C ILE A 82 0.68 -5.16 4.29
N LEU A 83 -0.50 -5.19 3.67
CA LEU A 83 -0.70 -5.73 2.35
C LEU A 83 -0.15 -4.79 1.28
N THR A 84 0.48 -5.37 0.26
CA THR A 84 0.99 -4.63 -0.90
C THR A 84 0.60 -5.36 -2.17
N HIS A 85 0.49 -4.61 -3.27
CA HIS A 85 0.25 -5.18 -4.61
C HIS A 85 1.20 -6.34 -4.92
N LYS A 86 2.50 -6.17 -4.65
CA LYS A 86 3.53 -7.20 -4.87
C LYS A 86 3.24 -8.50 -4.12
N ARG A 87 2.82 -8.42 -2.85
CA ARG A 87 2.53 -9.62 -2.04
C ARG A 87 1.28 -10.33 -2.51
N ILE A 88 0.24 -9.57 -2.87
CA ILE A 88 -1.01 -10.11 -3.40
C ILE A 88 -0.74 -10.83 -4.72
N LEU A 89 0.00 -10.20 -5.65
CA LEU A 89 0.37 -10.83 -6.92
C LEU A 89 1.22 -12.08 -6.72
N LYS A 90 2.18 -12.07 -5.79
CA LYS A 90 2.96 -13.26 -5.45
C LYS A 90 2.08 -14.39 -4.91
N PHE A 91 1.12 -14.06 -4.05
CA PHE A 91 0.16 -15.03 -3.52
C PHE A 91 -0.69 -15.64 -4.64
N LEU A 92 -1.27 -14.81 -5.51
CA LEU A 92 -2.07 -15.28 -6.65
C LEU A 92 -1.23 -16.15 -7.60
N HIS A 93 0.02 -15.78 -7.87
CA HIS A 93 0.90 -16.59 -8.72
C HIS A 93 1.13 -17.99 -8.13
N ILE A 94 1.44 -18.08 -6.84
CA ILE A 94 1.71 -19.37 -6.19
C ILE A 94 0.43 -20.21 -6.11
N PHE A 95 -0.67 -19.64 -5.62
CA PHE A 95 -1.85 -20.44 -5.25
C PHE A 95 -2.88 -20.59 -6.37
N VAL A 96 -2.93 -19.68 -7.34
CA VAL A 96 -3.90 -19.74 -8.45
C VAL A 96 -3.22 -20.25 -9.72
N ILE A 97 -2.02 -19.78 -10.05
CA ILE A 97 -1.39 -20.14 -11.33
C ILE A 97 -0.60 -21.45 -11.21
N GLN A 98 0.20 -21.63 -10.15
CA GLN A 98 1.05 -22.81 -10.02
C GLN A 98 0.33 -24.05 -9.46
N ILE A 99 -0.74 -23.88 -8.69
CA ILE A 99 -1.51 -25.00 -8.08
C ILE A 99 -2.74 -25.41 -8.90
N ILE A 100 -3.18 -24.59 -9.87
CA ILE A 100 -4.19 -24.96 -10.87
C ILE A 100 -3.59 -25.35 -12.25
N PRO A 101 -2.59 -26.24 -12.39
CA PRO A 101 -2.17 -26.73 -13.70
C PRO A 101 -3.24 -27.59 -14.42
N GLN A 102 -4.18 -28.20 -13.68
CA GLN A 102 -5.03 -29.27 -14.23
C GLN A 102 -6.26 -28.81 -15.04
N TYR A 103 -6.61 -27.52 -15.03
CA TYR A 103 -7.76 -27.02 -15.82
C TYR A 103 -7.36 -26.37 -17.15
N ASN A 104 -6.10 -26.00 -17.35
CA ASN A 104 -5.68 -25.25 -18.55
C ASN A 104 -5.66 -26.10 -19.84
N THR A 105 -5.57 -27.42 -19.74
CA THR A 105 -5.66 -28.31 -20.91
C THR A 105 -7.10 -28.49 -21.41
N LEU A 106 -8.13 -28.33 -20.56
CA LEU A 106 -9.53 -28.46 -20.98
C LEU A 106 -10.07 -27.18 -21.63
N TRP A 107 -9.62 -26.00 -21.21
CA TRP A 107 -10.04 -24.72 -21.81
C TRP A 107 -9.47 -24.52 -23.22
N TYR A 108 -8.23 -24.96 -23.49
CA TYR A 108 -7.65 -24.88 -24.83
C TYR A 108 -8.31 -25.85 -25.84
N VAL A 109 -8.80 -27.00 -25.39
CA VAL A 109 -9.46 -27.97 -26.28
C VAL A 109 -10.91 -27.57 -26.59
N LYS A 110 -11.60 -26.87 -25.68
CA LYS A 110 -13.04 -26.57 -25.84
C LYS A 110 -13.35 -25.35 -26.73
N TYR A 111 -12.36 -24.52 -27.05
CA TYR A 111 -12.53 -23.33 -27.89
C TYR A 111 -11.78 -23.39 -29.23
N SER A 112 -11.30 -24.58 -29.62
CA SER A 112 -10.60 -24.81 -30.88
C SER A 112 -11.37 -25.75 -31.82
N SER A 113 -12.70 -25.74 -31.75
CA SER A 113 -13.60 -26.43 -32.70
C SER A 113 -14.73 -25.51 -33.14
#